data_AF-J6II23-F1
#
_entry.id   AF-J6II23-F1
#
_cell.length_a   1.000
_cell.length_b   1.000
_cell.length_c   1.000
_cell.angle_alpha   90.00
_cell.angle_beta   90.00
_cell.angle_gamma   90.00
#
_symmetry.space_group_name_H-M   'P 1'
#
loop_
_entity.id
_entity.type
_entity.pdbx_description
1 polymer ?
#
loop_
_entity_poly.entity_id
_entity_poly.type
_entity_poly.pdbx_seq_one_letter_code
_entity_poly.pdbx_strand_id
1 'polypeptide(L)'
;MKPHTHHDNEDVEVESEEKQNGEEIEVDEERLPSQAMATHEVIRQEGEKELERDAMALLWSAIAAGLSMGASLVAKGIFHVHLSELPGGFLLENLGYTFGFVIVILARQQLFTENTVTAVLPIMHKPTLGNIGLLLRLWGIVLAGNLIGTAIAAWAFDVMPVFDEPTREAFLKISLKVMQNPPLEMFANAIISGWLVATMVWMFPAAGSAKIVVIIL
;
A
#
# COMPACT_ATOMS: atom_id res chain seq x y z
N MET A 1 14.38 42.65 12.53
CA MET A 1 14.59 41.36 13.22
C MET A 1 13.36 40.51 12.95
N LYS A 2 13.41 39.63 11.94
CA LYS A 2 12.32 38.67 11.68
C LYS A 2 12.57 37.44 12.56
N PRO A 3 11.54 36.84 13.16
CA PRO A 3 11.74 35.69 14.02
C PRO A 3 12.08 34.48 13.16
N HIS A 4 13.20 33.83 13.47
CA HIS A 4 13.52 32.49 13.01
C HIS A 4 12.53 31.53 13.69
N THR A 5 11.55 31.04 12.94
CA THR A 5 10.84 29.82 13.30
C THR A 5 11.76 28.66 12.94
N HIS A 6 12.56 28.22 13.91
CA HIS A 6 13.16 26.89 13.89
C HIS A 6 12.01 25.88 13.91
N HIS A 7 11.65 25.36 12.74
CA HIS A 7 11.07 24.03 12.67
C HIS A 7 12.27 23.12 12.58
N ASP A 8 12.73 22.62 13.73
CA ASP A 8 13.73 21.57 13.80
C ASP A 8 13.08 20.27 13.27
N ASN A 9 12.90 20.18 11.94
CA ASN A 9 13.00 18.89 11.29
C ASN A 9 14.50 18.67 11.20
N GLU A 10 15.06 17.84 12.09
CA GLU A 10 16.25 17.09 11.72
C GLU A 10 15.96 16.53 10.33
N ASP A 11 16.76 16.93 9.33
CA ASP A 11 16.54 16.54 7.94
C ASP A 11 16.43 15.01 7.90
N VAL A 12 15.20 14.53 7.75
CA VAL A 12 14.92 13.10 7.70
C VAL A 12 15.44 12.65 6.36
N GLU A 13 16.68 12.18 6.35
CA GLU A 13 17.36 11.72 5.15
C GLU A 13 17.82 10.28 5.33
N VAL A 14 17.55 9.47 4.31
CA VAL A 14 18.12 8.15 4.16
C VAL A 14 19.60 8.30 3.86
N GLU A 15 20.42 7.58 4.60
CA GLU A 15 21.85 7.50 4.31
C GLU A 15 22.04 6.61 3.08
N SER A 16 22.65 7.12 2.01
CA SER A 16 23.04 6.37 0.80
C SER A 16 24.49 6.69 0.40
N GLU A 17 25.08 5.95 -0.55
CA GLU A 17 26.44 6.26 -1.05
C GLU A 17 26.39 7.46 -2.00
N GLU A 18 25.34 7.54 -2.82
CA GLU A 18 25.09 8.61 -3.78
C GLU A 18 24.98 9.96 -3.05
N LYS A 19 24.21 10.03 -1.96
CA LYS A 19 24.10 11.27 -1.16
C LYS A 19 25.41 11.67 -0.49
N GLN A 20 26.25 10.71 -0.09
CA GLN A 20 27.57 11.01 0.48
C GLN A 20 28.54 11.57 -0.57
N ASN A 21 28.41 11.12 -1.82
CA ASN A 21 29.24 11.58 -2.93
C ASN A 21 28.65 12.81 -3.65
N GLY A 22 27.43 13.22 -3.31
CA GLY A 22 26.70 14.30 -3.99
C GLY A 22 26.20 13.90 -5.39
N GLU A 23 26.00 12.59 -5.61
CA GLU A 23 25.49 12.01 -6.84
C GLU A 23 23.98 11.70 -6.71
N GLU A 24 23.28 11.66 -7.84
CA GLU A 24 21.89 11.20 -7.90
C GLU A 24 21.84 9.72 -8.25
N ILE A 25 20.80 9.02 -7.82
CA ILE A 25 20.54 7.63 -8.23
C ILE A 25 20.32 7.59 -9.74
N GLU A 26 21.21 6.92 -10.47
CA GLU A 26 21.12 6.73 -11.92
C GLU A 26 19.98 5.75 -12.24
N VAL A 27 18.95 6.23 -12.91
CA VAL A 27 17.75 5.46 -13.30
C VAL A 27 17.60 5.33 -14.82
N ASP A 28 18.50 5.93 -15.60
CA ASP A 28 18.45 5.92 -17.06
C ASP A 28 18.78 4.51 -17.61
N GLU A 29 17.81 3.91 -18.30
CA GLU A 29 17.92 2.59 -18.93
C GLU A 29 19.08 2.52 -19.93
N GLU A 30 19.43 3.63 -20.60
CA GLU A 30 20.52 3.68 -21.58
C GLU A 30 21.91 3.65 -20.91
N ARG A 31 21.98 4.08 -19.65
CA ARG A 31 23.23 4.15 -18.88
C ARG A 31 23.43 2.95 -17.97
N LEU A 32 22.37 2.18 -17.72
CA LEU A 32 22.42 1.01 -16.87
C LEU A 32 22.64 -0.30 -17.66
N PRO A 33 23.25 -1.32 -17.05
CA PRO A 33 23.57 -2.58 -17.73
C PRO A 33 22.35 -3.40 -18.17
N SER A 34 21.17 -3.15 -17.56
CA SER A 34 19.95 -3.89 -17.88
C SER A 34 18.68 -3.15 -17.42
N GLN A 35 17.58 -3.47 -18.09
CA GLN A 35 16.22 -3.03 -17.75
C GLN A 35 15.77 -3.41 -16.33
N ALA A 36 16.20 -4.59 -15.86
CA ALA A 36 15.93 -5.04 -14.50
C ALA A 36 16.64 -4.17 -13.45
N MET A 37 17.85 -3.69 -13.77
CA MET A 37 18.59 -2.76 -12.91
C MET A 37 17.93 -1.39 -12.88
N ALA A 38 17.47 -0.88 -14.02
CA ALA A 38 16.73 0.39 -14.07
C ALA A 38 15.45 0.33 -13.23
N THR A 39 14.70 -0.78 -13.34
CA THR A 39 13.51 -1.02 -12.51
C THR A 39 13.86 -1.04 -11.02
N HIS A 40 14.95 -1.72 -10.64
CA HIS A 40 15.44 -1.76 -9.26
C HIS A 40 15.76 -0.36 -8.73
N GLU A 41 16.50 0.45 -9.49
CA GLU A 41 16.89 1.81 -9.06
C GLU A 41 15.71 2.77 -8.99
N VAL A 42 14.73 2.66 -9.88
CA VAL A 42 13.48 3.44 -9.80
C VAL A 42 12.75 3.13 -8.50
N ILE A 43 12.56 1.85 -8.18
CA ILE A 43 11.85 1.43 -6.96
C ILE A 43 12.63 1.84 -5.71
N ARG A 44 13.97 1.73 -5.73
CA ARG A 44 14.82 2.20 -4.62
C ARG A 44 14.70 3.71 -4.42
N GLN A 45 14.76 4.50 -5.49
CA GLN A 45 14.63 5.95 -5.41
C GLN A 45 13.24 6.36 -4.87
N GLU A 46 12.17 5.67 -5.27
CA GLU A 46 10.84 5.87 -4.69
C GLU A 46 10.81 5.50 -3.20
N GLY A 47 11.48 4.41 -2.83
CA GLY A 47 11.65 3.99 -1.43
C GLY A 47 12.35 5.04 -0.56
N GLU A 48 13.43 5.65 -1.05
CA GLU A 48 14.13 6.73 -0.35
C GLU A 48 13.19 7.93 -0.13
N LYS A 49 12.47 8.35 -1.17
CA LYS A 49 11.50 9.47 -1.07
C LYS A 49 10.42 9.21 -0.03
N GLU A 50 9.90 7.98 0.06
CA GLU A 50 8.86 7.63 1.04
C GLU A 50 9.42 7.52 2.47
N LEU A 51 10.64 7.01 2.65
CA LEU A 51 11.31 6.97 3.95
C LEU A 51 11.57 8.38 4.50
N GLU A 52 11.85 9.35 3.64
CA GLU A 52 12.15 10.75 3.98
C GLU A 52 10.90 11.61 4.20
N ARG A 53 9.74 11.11 3.78
CA ARG A 53 8.49 11.85 3.83
C ARG A 53 8.11 12.25 5.26
N ASP A 54 7.50 13.42 5.38
CA ASP A 54 7.00 13.94 6.66
C ASP A 54 6.01 12.97 7.32
N ALA A 55 6.18 12.76 8.63
CA ALA A 55 5.42 11.78 9.41
C ALA A 55 3.91 12.07 9.43
N MET A 56 3.52 13.34 9.47
CA MET A 56 2.10 13.72 9.49
C MET A 56 1.48 13.55 8.10
N ALA A 57 2.22 13.90 7.04
CA ALA A 57 1.81 13.65 5.67
C ALA A 57 1.67 12.14 5.35
N LEU A 58 2.56 11.30 5.92
CA LEU A 58 2.45 9.84 5.86
C LEU A 58 1.19 9.34 6.56
N LEU A 59 0.93 9.81 7.78
CA LEU A 59 -0.22 9.37 8.58
C LEU A 59 -1.54 9.66 7.88
N TRP A 60 -1.75 10.89 7.39
CA TRP A 60 -2.99 11.24 6.68
C TRP A 60 -3.18 10.47 5.39
N SER A 61 -2.10 10.23 4.64
CA SER A 61 -2.15 9.39 3.44
C SER A 61 -2.51 7.94 3.78
N ALA A 62 -1.97 7.42 4.89
CA ALA A 62 -2.25 6.06 5.34
C ALA A 62 -3.68 5.88 5.88
N ILE A 63 -4.24 6.89 6.56
CA ILE A 63 -5.65 6.90 6.95
C ILE A 63 -6.55 6.90 5.70
N ALA A 64 -6.23 7.73 4.71
CA ALA A 64 -6.95 7.77 3.44
C ALA A 64 -6.89 6.43 2.69
N ALA A 65 -5.74 5.74 2.70
CA ALA A 65 -5.60 4.40 2.16
C ALA A 65 -6.50 3.40 2.88
N GLY A 66 -6.49 3.40 4.22
CA GLY A 66 -7.36 2.53 5.02
C GLY A 66 -8.85 2.74 4.75
N LEU A 67 -9.29 4.00 4.62
CA LEU A 67 -10.66 4.33 4.24
C LEU A 67 -10.99 3.81 2.83
N SER A 68 -10.08 4.02 1.89
CA SER A 68 -10.26 3.62 0.48
C SER A 68 -10.31 2.11 0.31
N MET A 69 -9.60 1.34 1.15
CA MET A 69 -9.72 -0.12 1.20
C MET A 69 -11.13 -0.60 1.58
N GLY A 70 -11.92 0.24 2.26
CA GLY A 70 -13.35 -0.03 2.48
C GLY A 70 -14.14 -0.23 1.19
N ALA A 71 -13.72 0.40 0.07
CA ALA A 71 -14.35 0.23 -1.23
C ALA A 71 -14.26 -1.22 -1.74
N SER A 72 -13.19 -1.96 -1.39
CA SER A 72 -13.06 -3.38 -1.73
C SER A 72 -14.15 -4.22 -1.06
N LEU A 73 -14.44 -3.96 0.22
CA LEU A 73 -15.49 -4.66 0.95
C LEU A 73 -16.88 -4.28 0.40
N VAL A 74 -17.10 -2.99 0.13
CA VAL A 74 -18.35 -2.48 -0.43
C VAL A 74 -18.64 -3.13 -1.79
N ALA A 75 -17.70 -3.05 -2.74
CA ALA A 75 -17.89 -3.61 -4.07
C ALA A 75 -18.09 -5.14 -4.00
N LYS A 76 -17.25 -5.85 -3.23
CA LYS A 76 -17.38 -7.30 -3.05
C LYS A 76 -18.71 -7.70 -2.41
N GLY A 77 -19.17 -6.97 -1.39
CA GLY A 77 -20.44 -7.25 -0.72
C GLY A 77 -21.65 -6.97 -1.60
N ILE A 78 -21.66 -5.85 -2.34
CA ILE A 78 -22.73 -5.55 -3.31
C ILE A 78 -22.78 -6.62 -4.40
N PHE A 79 -21.63 -7.02 -4.94
CA PHE A 79 -21.57 -8.12 -5.91
C PHE A 79 -22.04 -9.44 -5.31
N HIS A 80 -21.69 -9.74 -4.05
CA HIS A 80 -22.16 -10.94 -3.37
C HIS A 80 -23.69 -10.98 -3.26
N VAL A 81 -24.32 -9.86 -2.94
CA VAL A 81 -25.79 -9.78 -2.85
C VAL A 81 -26.44 -9.98 -4.23
N HIS A 82 -25.89 -9.38 -5.28
CA HIS A 82 -26.57 -9.32 -6.58
C HIS A 82 -26.17 -10.43 -7.57
N LEU A 83 -25.02 -11.08 -7.37
CA LEU A 83 -24.45 -12.03 -8.34
C LEU A 83 -24.36 -13.46 -7.80
N SER A 84 -24.69 -13.70 -6.53
CA SER A 84 -24.53 -15.02 -5.90
C SER A 84 -25.33 -16.15 -6.57
N GLU A 85 -26.44 -15.83 -7.23
CA GLU A 85 -27.29 -16.80 -7.95
C GLU A 85 -26.87 -17.00 -9.42
N LEU A 86 -25.96 -16.18 -9.95
CA LEU A 86 -25.56 -16.25 -11.35
C LEU A 86 -24.43 -17.27 -11.56
N PRO A 87 -24.50 -18.09 -12.63
CA PRO A 87 -23.36 -18.92 -13.03
C PRO A 87 -22.11 -18.04 -13.28
N GLY A 88 -21.05 -18.26 -12.49
CA GLY A 88 -19.81 -17.48 -12.57
C GLY A 88 -19.80 -16.18 -11.76
N GLY A 89 -20.86 -15.85 -11.01
CA GLY A 89 -20.95 -14.64 -10.19
C GLY A 89 -19.77 -14.47 -9.21
N PHE A 90 -19.27 -15.57 -8.65
CA PHE A 90 -18.07 -15.61 -7.81
C PHE A 90 -16.82 -14.93 -8.43
N LEU A 91 -16.62 -15.02 -9.75
CA LEU A 91 -15.48 -14.38 -10.41
C LEU A 91 -15.63 -12.86 -10.38
N LEU A 92 -16.84 -12.37 -10.64
CA LEU A 92 -17.16 -10.94 -10.57
C LEU A 92 -17.13 -10.43 -9.13
N GLU A 93 -17.57 -11.23 -8.14
CA GLU A 93 -17.42 -10.90 -6.72
C GLU A 93 -15.96 -10.67 -6.33
N ASN A 94 -15.03 -11.49 -6.84
CA ASN A 94 -13.61 -11.30 -6.57
C ASN A 94 -13.01 -10.07 -7.26
N LEU A 95 -13.55 -9.64 -8.41
CA LEU A 95 -13.17 -8.34 -8.98
C LEU A 95 -13.54 -7.18 -8.05
N GLY A 96 -14.59 -7.30 -7.24
CA GLY A 96 -14.93 -6.29 -6.23
C GLY A 96 -13.78 -6.03 -5.25
N TYR A 97 -12.95 -7.03 -4.96
CA TYR A 97 -11.80 -6.87 -4.05
C TYR A 97 -10.75 -5.89 -4.57
N THR A 98 -10.60 -5.74 -5.89
CA THR A 98 -9.54 -4.91 -6.48
C THR A 98 -9.86 -3.42 -6.43
N PHE A 99 -11.12 -3.03 -6.18
CA PHE A 99 -11.55 -1.62 -6.22
C PHE A 99 -10.80 -0.73 -5.24
N GLY A 100 -10.62 -1.18 -3.99
CA GLY A 100 -9.83 -0.43 -3.00
C GLY A 100 -8.38 -0.26 -3.43
N PHE A 101 -7.74 -1.31 -3.96
CA PHE A 101 -6.38 -1.23 -4.49
C PHE A 101 -6.29 -0.25 -5.67
N VAL A 102 -7.24 -0.27 -6.60
CA VAL A 102 -7.28 0.69 -7.72
C VAL A 102 -7.34 2.12 -7.20
N ILE A 103 -8.19 2.41 -6.23
CA ILE A 103 -8.31 3.76 -5.64
C ILE A 103 -7.00 4.16 -4.96
N VAL A 104 -6.50 3.32 -4.05
CA VAL A 104 -5.29 3.59 -3.25
C VAL A 104 -4.11 3.89 -4.16
N ILE A 105 -3.86 3.00 -5.12
CA ILE A 105 -2.65 3.04 -5.93
C ILE A 105 -2.71 4.18 -6.96
N LEU A 106 -3.86 4.36 -7.64
CA LEU A 106 -3.99 5.47 -8.59
C LEU A 106 -3.98 6.84 -7.89
N ALA A 107 -4.49 6.91 -6.65
CA ALA A 107 -4.46 8.12 -5.84
C ALA A 107 -3.12 8.33 -5.09
N ARG A 108 -2.15 7.40 -5.22
CA ARG A 108 -0.86 7.42 -4.52
C ARG A 108 -0.99 7.54 -2.99
N GLN A 109 -1.95 6.80 -2.44
CA GLN A 109 -2.16 6.72 -0.99
C GLN A 109 -1.22 5.69 -0.37
N GLN A 110 -0.85 5.88 0.91
CA GLN A 110 0.13 5.02 1.55
C GLN A 110 -0.49 3.74 2.12
N LEU A 111 -0.31 2.62 1.43
CA LEU A 111 -0.73 1.30 1.89
C LEU A 111 0.46 0.47 2.37
N PHE A 112 0.34 -0.13 3.55
CA PHE A 112 1.42 -0.86 4.21
C PHE A 112 1.99 -1.99 3.35
N THR A 113 1.13 -2.77 2.70
CA THR A 113 1.52 -3.92 1.89
C THR A 113 2.29 -3.52 0.63
N GLU A 114 2.05 -2.33 0.09
CA GLU A 114 2.76 -1.79 -1.07
C GLU A 114 4.17 -1.31 -0.68
N ASN A 115 4.27 -0.62 0.46
CA ASN A 115 5.52 -0.05 0.95
C ASN A 115 6.56 -1.05 1.48
N THR A 116 6.25 -2.35 1.51
CA THR A 116 7.16 -3.32 2.11
C THR A 116 8.43 -3.49 1.27
N VAL A 117 8.31 -3.68 -0.05
CA VAL A 117 9.47 -3.87 -0.92
C VAL A 117 10.18 -2.56 -1.19
N THR A 118 9.44 -1.51 -1.56
CA THR A 118 10.01 -0.18 -1.86
C THR A 118 10.81 0.36 -0.69
N ALA A 119 10.30 0.26 0.54
CA ALA A 119 11.02 0.76 1.71
C ALA A 119 12.20 -0.12 2.13
N VAL A 120 12.18 -1.42 1.85
CA VAL A 120 13.28 -2.33 2.23
C VAL A 120 14.48 -2.22 1.30
N LEU A 121 14.29 -1.91 0.02
CA LEU A 121 15.38 -1.83 -0.96
C LEU A 121 16.48 -0.80 -0.58
N PRO A 122 16.16 0.45 -0.19
CA PRO A 122 17.18 1.41 0.27
C PRO A 122 17.98 0.88 1.47
N ILE A 123 17.31 0.18 2.39
CA ILE A 123 17.91 -0.35 3.62
C ILE A 123 18.85 -1.52 3.31
N MET A 124 18.51 -2.36 2.33
CA MET A 124 19.40 -3.42 1.86
C MET A 124 20.66 -2.87 1.21
N HIS A 125 20.57 -1.71 0.54
CA HIS A 125 21.71 -1.04 -0.05
C HIS A 125 22.65 -0.45 1.01
N LYS A 126 22.08 0.17 2.06
CA LYS A 126 22.86 0.72 3.18
C LYS A 126 22.20 0.43 4.54
N PRO A 127 22.54 -0.70 5.18
CA PRO A 127 21.86 -1.15 6.41
C PRO A 127 22.43 -0.48 7.66
N THR A 128 22.18 0.82 7.83
CA THR A 128 22.59 1.59 9.01
C THR A 128 21.47 1.65 10.05
N LEU A 129 21.81 1.89 11.31
CA LEU A 129 20.81 1.98 12.39
C LEU A 129 19.81 3.12 12.15
N GLY A 130 20.27 4.25 11.58
CA GLY A 130 19.41 5.36 11.19
C GLY A 130 18.39 4.92 10.14
N ASN A 131 18.85 4.29 9.06
CA ASN A 131 17.99 3.75 8.00
C ASN A 131 16.97 2.73 8.52
N ILE A 132 17.38 1.80 9.39
CA ILE A 132 16.45 0.85 10.03
C ILE A 132 15.40 1.59 10.88
N GLY A 133 15.80 2.65 11.58
CA GLY A 133 14.88 3.52 12.30
C GLY A 133 13.83 4.19 11.40
N LEU A 134 14.25 4.70 10.24
CA LEU A 134 13.34 5.26 9.23
C LEU A 134 12.36 4.22 8.68
N LEU A 135 12.82 3.00 8.42
CA LEU A 135 11.98 1.89 7.98
C LEU A 135 10.90 1.56 9.02
N LEU A 136 11.29 1.38 10.27
CA LEU A 136 10.35 1.07 11.36
C LEU A 136 9.36 2.22 11.59
N ARG A 137 9.80 3.47 11.45
CA ARG A 137 8.95 4.66 11.52
C ARG A 137 7.89 4.64 10.41
N LEU A 138 8.32 4.45 9.16
CA LEU A 138 7.40 4.37 8.01
C LEU A 138 6.38 3.25 8.22
N TRP A 139 6.83 2.04 8.53
CA TRP A 139 5.96 0.89 8.77
C TRP A 139 4.99 1.11 9.92
N GLY A 140 5.46 1.63 11.05
CA GLY A 140 4.62 1.92 12.21
C GLY A 140 3.51 2.93 11.90
N ILE A 141 3.87 4.06 11.26
CA ILE A 141 2.92 5.12 10.90
C ILE A 141 1.90 4.61 9.88
N VAL A 142 2.37 3.96 8.80
CA VAL A 142 1.49 3.53 7.71
C VAL A 142 0.55 2.42 8.16
N LEU A 143 1.06 1.42 8.90
CA LEU A 143 0.21 0.35 9.44
C LEU A 143 -0.85 0.90 10.40
N ALA A 144 -0.45 1.77 11.34
CA ALA A 144 -1.39 2.39 12.28
C ALA A 144 -2.44 3.23 11.53
N GLY A 145 -2.02 4.03 10.56
CA GLY A 145 -2.93 4.84 9.74
C GLY A 145 -3.93 3.98 8.95
N ASN A 146 -3.46 2.90 8.30
CA ASN A 146 -4.34 1.98 7.56
C ASN A 146 -5.37 1.32 8.48
N LEU A 147 -4.96 0.88 9.68
CA LEU A 147 -5.87 0.30 10.68
C LEU A 147 -6.90 1.33 11.17
N ILE A 148 -6.48 2.56 11.45
CA ILE A 148 -7.38 3.66 11.85
C ILE A 148 -8.39 3.95 10.74
N GLY A 149 -7.94 4.11 9.50
CA GLY A 149 -8.83 4.35 8.36
C GLY A 149 -9.83 3.23 8.13
N THR A 150 -9.38 1.98 8.24
CA THR A 150 -10.25 0.79 8.10
C THR A 150 -11.25 0.71 9.25
N ALA A 151 -10.85 1.03 10.48
CA ALA A 151 -11.74 1.06 11.64
C ALA A 151 -12.82 2.15 11.50
N ILE A 152 -12.46 3.34 10.99
CA ILE A 152 -13.42 4.41 10.70
C ILE A 152 -14.41 3.97 9.60
N ALA A 153 -13.92 3.34 8.53
CA ALA A 153 -14.79 2.80 7.48
C ALA A 153 -15.76 1.74 8.02
N ALA A 154 -15.26 0.77 8.80
CA ALA A 154 -16.08 -0.25 9.42
C ALA A 154 -17.15 0.34 10.37
N TRP A 155 -16.77 1.31 11.20
CA TRP A 155 -17.70 2.03 12.07
C TRP A 155 -18.78 2.78 11.26
N ALA A 156 -18.39 3.44 10.17
CA ALA A 156 -19.34 4.12 9.29
C ALA A 156 -20.30 3.13 8.62
N PHE A 157 -19.83 1.96 8.19
CA PHE A 157 -20.67 0.95 7.56
C PHE A 157 -21.67 0.30 8.52
N ASP A 158 -21.34 0.23 9.80
CA ASP A 158 -22.19 -0.32 10.86
C ASP A 158 -23.25 0.69 11.34
N VAL A 159 -22.84 1.95 11.58
CA VAL A 159 -23.71 2.95 12.23
C VAL A 159 -24.53 3.78 11.23
N MET A 160 -23.96 4.09 10.07
CA MET A 160 -24.63 4.97 9.12
C MET A 160 -25.63 4.18 8.27
N PRO A 161 -26.84 4.72 7.98
CA PRO A 161 -27.84 4.04 7.16
C PRO A 161 -27.50 4.16 5.65
N VAL A 162 -26.29 3.73 5.27
CA VAL A 162 -25.76 3.82 3.89
C VAL A 162 -26.11 2.56 3.10
N PHE A 163 -26.14 1.41 3.77
CA PHE A 163 -26.38 0.10 3.14
C PHE A 163 -27.69 -0.51 3.65
N ASP A 164 -28.29 -1.39 2.85
CA ASP A 164 -29.44 -2.19 3.25
C ASP A 164 -29.02 -3.42 4.07
N GLU A 165 -29.98 -4.09 4.70
CA GLU A 165 -29.72 -5.26 5.56
C GLU A 165 -28.98 -6.39 4.83
N PRO A 166 -29.37 -6.80 3.60
CA PRO A 166 -28.66 -7.85 2.87
C PRO A 166 -27.19 -7.52 2.60
N THR A 167 -26.87 -6.26 2.28
CA THR A 167 -25.49 -5.84 2.05
C THR A 167 -24.66 -5.85 3.34
N ARG A 168 -25.24 -5.41 4.47
CA ARG A 168 -24.59 -5.53 5.78
C ARG A 168 -24.32 -6.98 6.18
N GLU A 169 -25.30 -7.87 5.98
CA GLU A 169 -25.13 -9.31 6.22
C GLU A 169 -24.01 -9.90 5.34
N ALA A 170 -23.93 -9.48 4.07
CA ALA A 170 -22.85 -9.88 3.17
C ALA A 170 -21.48 -9.43 3.69
N PHE A 171 -21.33 -8.20 4.19
CA PHE A 171 -20.09 -7.72 4.79
C PHE A 171 -19.66 -8.60 5.97
N LEU A 172 -20.58 -8.86 6.92
CA LEU A 172 -20.30 -9.72 8.08
C LEU A 172 -19.90 -11.13 7.65
N LYS A 173 -20.62 -11.74 6.70
CA LYS A 173 -20.33 -13.08 6.21
C LYS A 173 -18.95 -13.17 5.54
N ILE A 174 -18.59 -12.18 4.72
CA ILE A 174 -17.28 -12.11 4.07
C ILE A 174 -16.17 -11.98 5.12
N SER A 175 -16.33 -11.05 6.08
CA SER A 175 -15.34 -10.79 7.13
C SER A 175 -15.16 -11.98 8.08
N LEU A 176 -16.25 -12.61 8.53
CA LEU A 176 -16.20 -13.77 9.43
C LEU A 176 -15.59 -15.00 8.78
N LYS A 177 -15.76 -15.18 7.47
CA LYS A 177 -15.15 -16.30 6.74
C LYS A 177 -13.62 -16.25 6.80
N VAL A 178 -13.02 -15.06 6.70
CA VAL A 178 -11.56 -14.89 6.81
C VAL A 178 -11.05 -15.25 8.21
N MET A 179 -11.83 -14.96 9.24
CA MET A 179 -11.50 -15.24 10.64
C MET A 179 -11.52 -16.73 11.01
N GLN A 180 -11.99 -17.61 10.11
CA GLN A 180 -11.99 -19.07 10.33
C GLN A 180 -10.61 -19.71 10.09
N ASN A 181 -9.71 -19.00 9.40
CA ASN A 181 -8.39 -19.51 9.08
C ASN A 181 -7.51 -19.63 10.34
N PRO A 182 -6.86 -20.78 10.59
CA PRO A 182 -5.88 -20.92 11.67
C PRO A 182 -4.69 -19.96 11.48
N PRO A 183 -3.96 -19.60 12.56
CA PRO A 183 -2.84 -18.66 12.47
C PRO A 183 -1.78 -19.02 11.42
N LEU A 184 -1.45 -20.30 11.28
CA LEU A 184 -0.47 -20.76 10.29
C LEU A 184 -0.98 -20.59 8.85
N GLU A 185 -2.27 -20.82 8.62
CA GLU A 185 -2.90 -20.63 7.31
C GLU A 185 -2.99 -19.14 6.96
N MET A 186 -3.35 -18.29 7.93
CA MET A 186 -3.30 -16.83 7.75
C MET A 186 -1.90 -16.35 7.39
N PHE A 187 -0.87 -16.87 8.07
CA PHE A 187 0.53 -16.54 7.78
C PHE A 187 0.95 -16.98 6.37
N ALA A 188 0.61 -18.21 5.97
CA ALA A 188 0.90 -18.70 4.62
C ALA A 188 0.18 -17.86 3.54
N ASN A 189 -1.10 -17.54 3.75
CA ASN A 189 -1.87 -16.69 2.85
C ASN A 189 -1.28 -15.27 2.77
N ALA A 190 -0.77 -14.73 3.89
CA ALA A 190 -0.11 -13.42 3.91
C ALA A 190 1.20 -13.41 3.10
N ILE A 191 1.98 -14.50 3.10
CA ILE A 191 3.18 -14.62 2.26
C ILE A 191 2.81 -14.55 0.78
N ILE A 192 1.82 -15.33 0.35
CA ILE A 192 1.39 -15.33 -1.06
C ILE A 192 0.83 -13.96 -1.46
N SER A 193 -0.01 -13.36 -0.61
CA SER A 193 -0.53 -12.01 -0.85
C SER A 193 0.59 -10.96 -0.92
N GLY A 194 1.57 -11.03 -0.03
CA GLY A 194 2.72 -10.13 -0.03
C GLY A 194 3.58 -10.29 -1.28
N TRP A 195 3.77 -11.51 -1.76
CA TRP A 195 4.46 -11.79 -3.02
C TRP A 195 3.73 -11.20 -4.25
N LEU A 196 2.40 -11.29 -4.29
CA LEU A 196 1.61 -10.69 -5.38
C LEU A 196 1.73 -9.16 -5.38
N VAL A 197 1.59 -8.52 -4.21
CA VAL A 197 1.74 -7.07 -4.09
C VAL A 197 3.17 -6.62 -4.42
N ALA A 198 4.19 -7.37 -4.00
CA ALA A 198 5.57 -7.12 -4.38
C ALA A 198 5.74 -7.20 -5.91
N THR A 199 5.23 -8.25 -6.55
CA THR A 199 5.32 -8.44 -8.00
C THR A 199 4.63 -7.29 -8.75
N MET A 200 3.48 -6.84 -8.26
CA MET A 200 2.79 -5.66 -8.77
C MET A 200 3.69 -4.41 -8.72
N VAL A 201 4.32 -4.12 -7.57
CA VAL A 201 5.25 -3.00 -7.42
C VAL A 201 6.40 -3.07 -8.43
N TRP A 202 6.96 -4.26 -8.68
CA TRP A 202 8.00 -4.46 -9.68
C TRP A 202 7.52 -4.24 -11.13
N MET A 203 6.25 -4.50 -11.42
CA MET A 203 5.68 -4.28 -12.75
C MET A 203 5.33 -2.80 -13.01
N PHE A 204 5.14 -2.01 -11.96
CA PHE A 204 4.61 -0.65 -12.07
C PHE A 204 5.44 0.34 -12.89
N PRO A 205 6.78 0.37 -12.77
CA PRO A 205 7.62 1.22 -13.61
C PRO A 205 7.42 0.96 -15.11
N ALA A 206 7.26 -0.31 -15.49
CA ALA A 206 7.08 -0.73 -16.89
C ALA A 206 5.61 -0.75 -17.36
N ALA A 207 4.64 -0.66 -16.45
CA ALA A 207 3.22 -0.89 -16.77
C ALA A 207 2.58 0.19 -17.65
N GLY A 208 3.11 1.42 -17.68
CA GLY A 208 2.58 2.50 -18.52
C GLY A 208 1.07 2.72 -18.36
N SER A 209 0.30 2.60 -19.45
CA SER A 209 -1.16 2.71 -19.45
C SER A 209 -1.88 1.46 -18.93
N ALA A 210 -1.17 0.34 -18.71
CA ALA A 210 -1.74 -0.93 -18.27
C ALA A 210 -1.84 -1.07 -16.73
N LYS A 211 -1.54 -0.01 -15.96
CA LYS A 211 -1.55 -0.05 -14.47
C LYS A 211 -2.83 -0.65 -13.87
N ILE A 212 -3.99 -0.30 -14.42
CA ILE A 212 -5.28 -0.85 -13.95
C ILE A 212 -5.34 -2.37 -14.16
N VAL A 213 -4.85 -2.88 -15.29
CA VAL A 213 -4.81 -4.32 -15.57
C VAL A 213 -3.87 -5.02 -14.60
N VAL A 214 -2.71 -4.44 -14.31
CA VAL A 214 -1.75 -4.99 -13.34
C VAL A 214 -2.34 -5.08 -11.92
N ILE A 215 -3.17 -4.13 -11.51
CA ILE A 215 -3.85 -4.16 -10.20
C ILE A 215 -4.94 -5.24 -10.15
N ILE A 216 -5.57 -5.56 -11.29
CA ILE A 216 -6.70 -6.51 -11.36
C ILE A 216 -6.24 -7.97 -11.49
N LEU A 217 -5.09 -8.20 -12.13
CA LEU A 217 -4.49 -9.53 -12.34
C LEU A 217 -4.13 -10.22 -11.03
#